data_AF-A0A3C1VYN9-F1
#
_entry.id   AF-A0A3C1VYN9-F1
#
_cell.length_a   1.000
_cell.length_b   1.000
_cell.length_c   1.000
_cell.angle_alpha   90.00
_cell.angle_beta   90.00
_cell.angle_gamma   90.00
#
_symmetry.space_group_name_H-M   'P 1'
#
loop_
_entity.id
_entity.type
_entity.pdbx_description
1 polymer ?
#
loop_
_entity_poly.entity_id
_entity_poly.type
_entity_poly.pdbx_seq_one_letter_code
_entity_poly.pdbx_strand_id
1 'polypeptide(L)' 'MGFKKLRCIVCGWVYDEYLGSPKDGIEPKTKWEDVPE' A
#
# COMPACT_ATOMS: atom_id res chain seq x y z
N MET A 1 5.31 -14.12 7.87
CA MET A 1 4.27 -13.07 8.06
C MET A 1 3.91 -12.51 6.70
N GLY A 2 2.64 -12.55 6.31
CA GLY A 2 2.16 -12.00 5.04
C GLY A 2 2.09 -10.47 5.05
N PHE A 3 2.21 -9.88 3.86
CA PHE A 3 2.00 -8.46 3.58
C PHE A 3 0.64 -7.98 4.11
N LYS A 4 0.58 -6.79 4.69
CA LYS A 4 -0.67 -6.22 5.21
C LYS A 4 -1.42 -5.51 4.09
N LYS A 5 -2.75 -5.53 4.19
CA LYS A 5 -3.62 -4.68 3.38
C LYS A 5 -4.13 -3.57 4.27
N LEU A 6 -3.88 -2.33 3.88
CA LEU A 6 -4.30 -1.14 4.59
C LEU A 6 -5.49 -0.55 3.85
N ARG A 7 -6.50 -0.13 4.59
CA ARG A 7 -7.67 0.54 4.02
C ARG A 7 -7.69 1.98 4.48
N CYS A 8 -7.72 2.91 3.53
CA CYS A 8 -7.94 4.32 3.82
C CYS A 8 -9.33 4.49 4.45
N ILE A 9 -9.36 5.05 5.65
CA ILE A 9 -10.61 5.31 6.38
C ILE A 9 -11.41 6.48 5.80
N VAL A 10 -10.77 7.33 4.99
CA VAL A 10 -11.38 8.54 4.40
C VAL A 10 -12.12 8.20 3.11
N CYS A 11 -11.46 7.51 2.18
CA CYS A 11 -12.02 7.19 0.86
C CYS A 11 -12.33 5.70 0.64
N GLY A 12 -11.91 4.82 1.55
CA GLY A 12 -12.13 3.38 1.45
C GLY A 12 -11.15 2.63 0.53
N TRP A 13 -10.18 3.31 -0.07
CA TRP A 13 -9.16 2.69 -0.93
C TRP A 13 -8.32 1.66 -0.16
N VAL A 14 -7.92 0.58 -0.82
CA VAL A 14 -7.13 -0.50 -0.21
C VAL A 14 -5.74 -0.52 -0.83
N TYR A 15 -4.74 -0.23 0.00
CA TYR A 15 -3.33 -0.45 -0.29
C TYR A 15 -2.96 -1.89 0.06
N ASP A 16 -2.43 -2.64 -0.90
CA ASP A 16 -1.93 -3.99 -0.67
C ASP A 16 -0.40 -3.95 -0.74
N GLU A 17 0.28 -4.09 0.39
CA GLU A 17 1.75 -4.02 0.44
C GLU A 17 2.40 -5.05 -0.47
N TYR A 18 1.76 -6.18 -0.77
CA TYR A 18 2.34 -7.18 -1.67
C TYR A 18 2.31 -6.73 -3.12
N LEU A 19 1.22 -6.08 -3.53
CA LEU A 19 1.01 -5.60 -4.89
C LEU A 19 1.53 -4.18 -5.10
N GLY A 20 1.74 -3.43 -4.03
CA GLY A 20 2.06 -2.01 -4.07
C GLY A 20 0.89 -1.19 -4.64
N SER A 21 1.23 -0.05 -5.22
CA SER A 21 0.30 0.79 -5.98
C SER A 21 1.00 1.30 -7.23
N PRO A 22 0.89 0.60 -8.38
CA PRO A 22 1.48 1.08 -9.63
C PRO A 22 0.87 2.41 -10.10
N LYS A 23 -0.33 2.77 -9.62
CA LYS A 23 -0.96 4.07 -9.89
C LYS A 23 -0.27 5.24 -9.19
N ASP A 24 0.25 5.00 -8.00
CA ASP A 24 1.03 5.97 -7.21
C ASP A 24 2.54 5.82 -7.42
N GLY A 25 2.97 4.88 -8.27
CA GLY A 25 4.39 4.56 -8.43
C GLY A 25 4.99 3.80 -7.26
N ILE A 26 4.17 3.21 -6.39
CA ILE A 26 4.61 2.40 -5.26
C ILE A 26 4.82 0.97 -5.72
N GLU A 27 6.03 0.47 -5.53
CA GLU A 27 6.42 -0.88 -5.97
C GLU A 27 5.71 -1.99 -5.16
N PRO A 28 5.52 -3.17 -5.76
CA PRO A 28 5.06 -4.34 -5.03
C PRO A 28 6.06 -4.73 -3.94
N LYS A 29 5.53 -5.20 -2.81
CA LYS A 29 6.28 -5.54 -1.59
C LYS A 29 6.81 -4.32 -0.82
N THR A 30 6.34 -3.12 -1.15
CA THR A 30 6.62 -1.90 -0.38
C THR A 30 5.66 -1.80 0.80
N LYS A 31 6.24 -1.67 2.00
CA LYS A 31 5.43 -1.42 3.21
C LYS A 31 4.92 0.01 3.20
N TRP A 32 3.78 0.26 3.84
CA TRP A 32 3.27 1.63 3.96
C TRP A 32 4.23 2.56 4.71
N GLU A 33 5.00 2.03 5.66
CA GLU A 33 6.05 2.76 6.38
C GLU A 33 7.21 3.24 5.48
N ASP A 34 7.33 2.68 4.28
CA ASP A 34 8.38 2.98 3.30
C ASP A 34 7.86 3.88 2.16
N VAL A 35 6.55 4.14 2.11
CA VAL A 35 5.95 5.04 1.13
C VAL A 35 6.30 6.49 1.50
N PRO A 36 6.92 7.27 0.59
CA PRO A 36 7.22 8.68 0.85
C PRO A 36 5.93 9.51 0.99
N GLU A 37 5.96 10.56 1.84
CA GLU A 37 4.81 11.46 2.07
C GLU A 37 4.46 12.34 0.86
#